data_AF-A0A2N2DVW1-F1
#
_entry.id   AF-A0A2N2DVW1-F1
#
_cell.length_a   1.000
_cell.length_b   1.000
_cell.length_c   1.000
_cell.angle_alpha   90.00
_cell.angle_beta   90.00
_cell.angle_gamma   90.00
#
_symmetry.space_group_name_H-M   'P 1'
#
loop_
_entity.id
_entity.type
_entity.pdbx_description
1 polymer ?
#
loop_
_entity_poly.entity_id
_entity_poly.type
_entity_poly.pdbx_seq_one_letter_code
_entity_poly.pdbx_strand_id
1 'polypeptide(L)'
;MKNMAALIVIMGLLFSAVVSAEETPQEVHIEGWDTVIVGMFEIWKHSDGTWQDTDCDGIRDKPYKLDPRSVTAQLQASIPEGVSSQYDNVRTEIIPMSWEGDATGENKALFEKDVDGYSAIIKEDMELIVNAPTYELFEKRVLCMRPLEYKGTESYDGKIELILKNQPQLPLKRTWQGEQVEGYGFYLPALVQYYGVPKSLDIEAVRIESSNPVLVKTPQVSTAIFMNNGNKKTFFIAQYYASGVLVKEETLEIGAQQTIERNFSWTSPQSVGTYCLKIHAVPLPEEKNIENNSKEINVTVEGFDYVKPDCVFTNKLTSNWNETYSWKVYHSDTCTDEDGEEHDCSWTEIVNQSVLYSESLSALITINTKQGITTFRENPEEADRESRGSWEIIPWAAKKGIDPNYVTRAGYGFEVEVQTTYWTDWETKVPGPATSHGGDYKGPIKVVAQFYNTAGCFVEQRDLTPTKGSVGDKNITWELPIIKHTYSDGQTIFERKHYTDLRNKDGNYGVRIIIFDSGREPLSICLDRYVTIYGDMYDDIYTRSATSTE
;
A
#
# COMPACT_ATOMS: atom_id res chain seq x y z
N MET A 1 48.56 -31.01 -57.23
CA MET A 1 47.28 -30.99 -56.51
C MET A 1 47.48 -30.34 -55.15
N LYS A 2 47.29 -29.03 -55.03
CA LYS A 2 47.25 -28.24 -53.78
C LYS A 2 47.15 -26.77 -54.19
N ASN A 3 45.98 -26.37 -54.69
CA ASN A 3 45.59 -24.99 -55.02
C ASN A 3 44.07 -25.05 -55.29
N MET A 4 43.23 -24.98 -54.25
CA MET A 4 41.78 -24.65 -54.37
C MET A 4 40.97 -24.71 -53.06
N ALA A 5 41.59 -24.68 -51.87
CA ALA A 5 40.84 -24.83 -50.61
C ALA A 5 40.72 -23.56 -49.74
N ALA A 6 41.39 -22.45 -50.08
CA ALA A 6 41.44 -21.28 -49.20
C ALA A 6 40.52 -20.11 -49.61
N LEU A 7 39.82 -20.18 -50.74
CA LEU A 7 39.02 -19.05 -51.26
C LEU A 7 37.50 -19.17 -51.01
N ILE A 8 37.03 -20.25 -50.38
CA ILE A 8 35.59 -20.47 -50.11
C ILE A 8 35.22 -20.11 -48.66
N VAL A 9 36.20 -19.94 -47.76
CA VAL A 9 35.93 -19.63 -46.33
C VAL A 9 35.80 -18.13 -46.05
N ILE A 10 36.24 -17.25 -46.96
CA ILE A 10 36.11 -15.79 -46.79
C ILE A 10 34.83 -15.24 -47.45
N MET A 11 34.17 -16.01 -48.31
CA MET A 11 32.92 -15.60 -48.98
C MET A 11 31.65 -16.03 -48.21
N GLY A 12 31.80 -16.80 -47.12
CA GLY A 12 30.71 -17.18 -46.21
C GLY A 12 30.54 -16.29 -44.98
N LEU A 13 31.39 -15.25 -44.82
CA LEU A 13 31.37 -14.29 -43.71
C LEU A 13 30.76 -12.92 -44.10
N LEU A 14 30.02 -12.89 -45.22
CA LEU A 14 29.21 -11.76 -45.67
C LEU A 14 27.72 -12.14 -45.67
N PHE A 15 27.27 -12.95 -44.71
CA PHE A 15 25.88 -12.91 -44.30
C PHE A 15 25.67 -11.64 -43.48
N SER A 16 25.35 -10.58 -44.21
CA SER A 16 24.35 -9.59 -43.86
C SER A 16 24.06 -9.52 -42.36
N ALA A 17 24.84 -8.70 -41.65
CA ALA A 17 24.24 -7.93 -40.58
C ALA A 17 23.17 -7.07 -41.25
N VAL A 18 21.96 -7.62 -41.36
CA VAL A 18 20.75 -6.80 -41.44
C VAL A 18 20.73 -6.12 -40.09
N VAL A 19 21.46 -5.00 -40.00
CA VAL A 19 21.13 -3.96 -39.04
C VAL A 19 19.70 -3.62 -39.42
N SER A 20 18.76 -4.20 -38.69
CA SER A 20 17.37 -3.78 -38.74
C SER A 20 17.46 -2.30 -38.40
N ALA A 21 17.34 -1.45 -39.42
CA ALA A 21 17.21 -0.04 -39.19
C ALA A 21 16.03 0.08 -38.23
N GLU A 22 16.28 0.57 -37.01
CA GLU A 22 15.21 0.97 -36.13
C GLU A 22 14.34 1.90 -36.95
N GLU A 23 13.12 1.45 -37.28
CA GLU A 23 12.11 2.32 -37.87
C GLU A 23 11.90 3.42 -36.83
N THR A 24 12.54 4.57 -37.08
CA THR A 24 12.29 5.79 -36.31
C THR A 24 10.79 6.01 -36.39
N PRO A 25 10.08 6.04 -35.26
CA PRO A 25 8.64 6.20 -35.25
C PRO A 25 8.26 7.41 -36.10
N GLN A 26 7.47 7.19 -37.15
CA GLN A 26 7.14 8.24 -38.09
C GLN A 26 6.08 9.15 -37.46
N GLU A 27 6.29 10.46 -37.53
CA GLU A 27 5.26 11.45 -37.19
C GLU A 27 4.04 11.26 -38.12
N VAL A 28 2.85 11.21 -37.55
CA VAL A 28 1.57 11.06 -38.28
C VAL A 28 0.64 12.22 -37.97
N HIS A 29 -0.22 12.56 -38.95
CA HIS A 29 -1.35 13.46 -38.72
C HIS A 29 -2.37 12.78 -37.78
N ILE A 30 -2.85 13.53 -36.80
CA ILE A 30 -3.76 13.04 -35.76
C ILE A 30 -5.20 13.37 -36.19
N GLU A 31 -5.79 12.47 -36.98
CA GLU A 31 -7.15 12.63 -37.50
C GLU A 31 -8.20 12.80 -36.39
N GLY A 32 -9.22 13.62 -36.65
CA GLY A 32 -10.32 13.87 -35.72
C GLY A 32 -10.04 14.95 -34.66
N TRP A 33 -8.82 15.49 -34.62
CA TRP A 33 -8.44 16.56 -33.69
C TRP A 33 -8.20 17.91 -34.38
N ASP A 34 -8.32 17.97 -35.70
CA ASP A 34 -8.26 19.22 -36.45
C ASP A 34 -9.33 20.19 -35.94
N THR A 35 -8.94 21.42 -35.64
CA THR A 35 -9.86 22.41 -35.03
C THR A 35 -9.64 23.79 -35.62
N VAL A 36 -10.73 24.52 -35.85
CA VAL A 36 -10.66 25.91 -36.29
C VAL A 36 -10.54 26.80 -35.05
N ILE A 37 -9.51 27.63 -35.03
CA ILE A 37 -9.33 28.67 -34.03
C ILE A 37 -9.56 30.04 -34.65
N VAL A 38 -9.94 31.01 -33.81
CA VAL A 38 -9.96 32.42 -34.19
C VAL A 38 -9.18 33.21 -33.15
N GLY A 39 -7.95 33.57 -33.53
CA GLY A 39 -7.18 34.54 -32.78
C GLY A 39 -7.78 35.94 -32.91
N MET A 40 -7.31 36.87 -32.08
CA MET A 40 -7.70 38.26 -32.16
C MET A 40 -6.48 39.16 -32.10
N PHE A 41 -6.36 40.05 -33.08
CA PHE A 41 -5.39 41.15 -33.05
C PHE A 41 -6.09 42.41 -32.57
N GLU A 42 -5.65 42.97 -31.46
CA GLU A 42 -6.26 44.13 -30.82
C GLU A 42 -5.37 45.37 -30.87
N ILE A 43 -6.02 46.52 -31.00
CA ILE A 43 -5.44 47.85 -30.92
C ILE A 43 -6.28 48.68 -29.94
N TRP A 44 -5.66 49.19 -28.88
CA TRP A 44 -6.28 49.95 -27.81
C TRP A 44 -5.71 51.36 -27.73
N LYS A 45 -6.58 52.33 -27.47
CA LYS A 45 -6.24 53.68 -27.02
C LYS A 45 -6.65 53.84 -25.58
N HIS A 46 -5.70 54.18 -24.73
CA HIS A 46 -5.91 54.45 -23.31
C HIS A 46 -6.45 55.85 -23.06
N SER A 47 -6.96 56.10 -21.85
CA SER A 47 -7.54 57.40 -21.47
C SER A 47 -6.52 58.54 -21.49
N ASP A 48 -5.23 58.25 -21.33
CA ASP A 48 -4.14 59.24 -21.47
C ASP A 48 -3.76 59.53 -22.94
N GLY A 49 -4.45 58.91 -23.90
CA GLY A 49 -4.22 59.05 -25.34
C GLY A 49 -3.09 58.16 -25.88
N THR A 50 -2.48 57.31 -25.06
CA THR A 50 -1.49 56.33 -25.51
C THR A 50 -2.14 55.17 -26.25
N TRP A 51 -1.40 54.55 -27.17
CA TRP A 51 -1.86 53.40 -27.96
C TRP A 51 -1.08 52.15 -27.57
N GLN A 52 -1.72 50.99 -27.65
CA GLN A 52 -1.17 49.67 -27.38
C GLN A 52 -1.77 48.67 -28.37
N ASP A 53 -0.95 47.76 -28.88
CA ASP A 53 -1.31 46.69 -29.82
C ASP A 53 -0.87 45.31 -29.27
N THR A 54 -1.21 44.26 -30.02
CA THR A 54 -1.05 42.86 -29.59
C THR A 54 0.32 42.28 -29.94
N ASP A 55 0.99 42.79 -30.98
CA ASP A 55 2.31 42.31 -31.41
C ASP A 55 3.48 42.86 -30.58
N CYS A 56 3.24 43.89 -29.77
CA CYS A 56 4.22 44.46 -28.83
C CYS A 56 5.55 44.87 -29.49
N ASP A 57 5.53 45.23 -30.78
CA ASP A 57 6.75 45.46 -31.58
C ASP A 57 7.44 46.81 -31.27
N GLY A 58 6.87 47.58 -30.33
CA GLY A 58 7.37 48.87 -29.88
C GLY A 58 6.86 50.07 -30.70
N ILE A 59 6.15 49.82 -31.79
CA ILE A 59 5.59 50.86 -32.67
C ILE A 59 4.06 50.80 -32.56
N ARG A 60 3.51 51.70 -31.76
CA ARG A 60 2.09 51.75 -31.42
C ARG A 60 1.19 51.99 -32.64
N ASP A 61 0.38 51.00 -33.00
CA ASP A 61 -0.57 51.05 -34.10
C ASP A 61 -1.77 51.95 -33.82
N LYS A 62 -2.30 52.58 -34.88
CA LYS A 62 -3.44 53.51 -34.81
C LYS A 62 -4.45 53.23 -35.93
N PRO A 63 -5.72 52.94 -35.61
CA PRO A 63 -6.75 52.48 -36.53
C PRO A 63 -7.16 53.49 -37.63
N TYR A 64 -6.94 54.79 -37.42
CA TYR A 64 -7.39 55.87 -38.31
C TYR A 64 -6.27 56.60 -39.07
N LYS A 65 -5.02 56.15 -38.90
CA LYS A 65 -3.83 56.68 -39.60
C LYS A 65 -2.96 55.54 -40.12
N LEU A 66 -3.58 54.44 -40.53
CA LEU A 66 -2.87 53.31 -41.11
C LEU A 66 -2.41 53.71 -42.51
N ASP A 67 -1.22 54.29 -42.62
CA ASP A 67 -0.40 54.00 -43.79
C ASP A 67 -0.28 52.47 -43.87
N PRO A 68 -0.49 51.82 -45.03
CA PRO A 68 -0.46 50.36 -45.13
C PRO A 68 0.80 49.82 -44.49
N ARG A 69 0.62 49.13 -43.36
CA ARG A 69 1.72 48.62 -42.55
C ARG A 69 1.56 47.11 -42.45
N SER A 70 2.65 46.43 -42.75
CA SER A 70 2.78 45.00 -42.50
C SER A 70 3.07 44.79 -41.02
N VAL A 71 2.28 43.92 -40.41
CA VAL A 71 2.38 43.51 -39.02
C VAL A 71 2.53 42.00 -38.97
N THR A 72 3.34 41.53 -38.03
CA THR A 72 3.49 40.10 -37.75
C THR A 72 2.86 39.77 -36.42
N ALA A 73 2.10 38.68 -36.37
CA ALA A 73 1.55 38.16 -35.13
C ALA A 73 1.81 36.65 -35.02
N GLN A 74 1.65 36.12 -33.83
CA GLN A 74 1.86 34.71 -33.52
C GLN A 74 0.57 34.11 -32.99
N LEU A 75 -0.03 33.21 -33.76
CA LEU A 75 -1.11 32.36 -33.29
C LEU A 75 -0.50 31.22 -32.45
N GLN A 76 -1.19 30.87 -31.37
CA GLN A 76 -0.83 29.76 -30.52
C GLN A 76 -2.07 28.92 -30.26
N ALA A 77 -1.89 27.60 -30.29
CA ALA A 77 -2.91 26.63 -29.96
C ALA A 77 -2.36 25.68 -28.89
N SER A 78 -3.11 25.51 -27.81
CA SER A 78 -2.76 24.54 -26.77
C SER A 78 -2.99 23.13 -27.30
N ILE A 79 -2.06 22.23 -27.03
CA ILE A 79 -2.22 20.81 -27.36
C ILE A 79 -3.31 20.22 -26.44
N PRO A 80 -4.38 19.63 -26.99
CA PRO A 80 -5.41 18.99 -26.18
C PRO A 80 -4.87 17.83 -25.33
N GLU A 81 -5.41 17.64 -24.14
CA GLU A 81 -5.03 16.53 -23.25
C GLU A 81 -5.25 15.16 -23.90
N GLY A 82 -6.34 15.01 -24.67
CA GLY A 82 -6.61 13.78 -25.42
C GLY A 82 -5.58 13.47 -26.52
N VAL A 83 -4.87 14.48 -27.03
CA VAL A 83 -3.78 14.31 -28.01
C VAL A 83 -2.48 13.92 -27.30
N SER A 84 -2.06 14.72 -26.31
CA SER A 84 -0.81 14.50 -25.57
C SER A 84 -0.79 13.21 -24.72
N SER A 85 -1.97 12.67 -24.39
CA SER A 85 -2.11 11.37 -23.74
C SER A 85 -1.81 10.19 -24.69
N GLN A 86 -2.05 10.34 -25.99
CA GLN A 86 -1.95 9.25 -26.98
C GLN A 86 -0.71 9.33 -27.88
N TYR A 87 -0.07 10.49 -27.96
CA TYR A 87 1.05 10.77 -28.84
C TYR A 87 2.20 11.47 -28.10
N ASP A 88 3.43 11.12 -28.45
CA ASP A 88 4.66 11.80 -28.07
C ASP A 88 5.09 12.80 -29.15
N ASN A 89 5.95 13.75 -28.79
CA ASN A 89 6.52 14.75 -29.69
C ASN A 89 5.45 15.49 -30.50
N VAL A 90 4.34 15.86 -29.86
CA VAL A 90 3.22 16.51 -30.55
C VAL A 90 3.63 17.88 -31.05
N ARG A 91 3.43 18.11 -32.34
CA ARG A 91 3.63 19.37 -33.05
C ARG A 91 2.30 19.87 -33.59
N THR A 92 2.16 21.19 -33.68
CA THR A 92 1.01 21.85 -34.29
C THR A 92 1.40 22.49 -35.62
N GLU A 93 0.52 22.39 -36.59
CA GLU A 93 0.55 23.19 -37.82
C GLU A 93 -0.65 24.12 -37.82
N ILE A 94 -0.40 25.41 -37.93
CA ILE A 94 -1.44 26.44 -37.94
C ILE A 94 -1.52 27.00 -39.36
N ILE A 95 -2.67 26.81 -40.01
CA ILE A 95 -2.94 27.17 -41.40
C ILE A 95 -3.93 28.34 -41.43
N PRO A 96 -3.47 29.57 -41.74
CA PRO A 96 -4.33 30.75 -41.80
C PRO A 96 -5.36 30.69 -42.93
N MET A 97 -6.60 31.09 -42.63
CA MET A 97 -7.67 31.18 -43.63
C MET A 97 -7.63 32.51 -44.38
N SER A 98 -6.80 32.58 -45.41
CA SER A 98 -6.47 33.79 -46.18
C SER A 98 -7.61 34.27 -47.09
N TRP A 99 -7.51 35.49 -47.62
CA TRP A 99 -8.47 36.00 -48.62
C TRP A 99 -8.43 35.23 -49.95
N GLU A 100 -7.27 34.72 -50.35
CA GLU A 100 -7.12 33.93 -51.58
C GLU A 100 -7.90 32.62 -51.48
N GLY A 101 -7.96 32.05 -50.28
CA GLY A 101 -8.69 30.82 -49.97
C GLY A 101 -10.21 30.92 -50.11
N ASP A 102 -10.79 32.12 -50.09
CA ASP A 102 -12.23 32.29 -50.33
C ASP A 102 -12.58 32.00 -51.80
N ALA A 103 -11.79 32.52 -52.73
CA ALA A 103 -12.06 32.42 -54.17
C ALA A 103 -11.83 31.00 -54.71
N THR A 104 -10.93 30.24 -54.08
CA THR A 104 -10.61 28.85 -54.42
C THR A 104 -11.50 27.83 -53.71
N GLY A 105 -12.23 28.24 -52.67
CA GLY A 105 -12.99 27.34 -51.79
C GLY A 105 -12.13 26.63 -50.74
N GLU A 106 -10.85 26.96 -50.62
CA GLU A 106 -9.92 26.38 -49.66
C GLU A 106 -10.35 26.64 -48.21
N ASN A 107 -10.82 27.85 -47.88
CA ASN A 107 -11.28 28.16 -46.54
C ASN A 107 -12.49 27.31 -46.11
N LYS A 108 -13.36 26.99 -47.08
CA LYS A 108 -14.48 26.07 -46.85
C LYS A 108 -13.97 24.67 -46.55
N ALA A 109 -13.01 24.17 -47.32
CA ALA A 109 -12.41 22.86 -47.09
C ALA A 109 -11.66 22.79 -45.75
N LEU A 110 -10.98 23.86 -45.35
CA LEU A 110 -10.33 23.95 -44.03
C LEU A 110 -11.36 23.97 -42.90
N PHE A 111 -12.46 24.71 -43.05
CA PHE A 111 -13.54 24.73 -42.05
C PHE A 111 -14.21 23.36 -41.89
N GLU A 112 -14.44 22.64 -42.99
CA GLU A 112 -15.07 21.31 -42.98
C GLU A 112 -14.20 20.23 -42.31
N LYS A 113 -12.91 20.49 -42.05
CA LYS A 113 -12.04 19.60 -41.26
C LYS A 113 -12.30 19.68 -39.76
N ASP A 114 -12.93 20.74 -39.27
CA ASP A 114 -13.32 20.86 -37.87
C ASP A 114 -14.52 19.95 -37.58
N VAL A 115 -14.26 18.85 -36.88
CA VAL A 115 -15.25 17.77 -36.68
C VAL A 115 -16.36 18.19 -35.72
N ASP A 116 -16.05 19.03 -34.73
CA ASP A 116 -17.00 19.46 -33.70
C ASP A 116 -17.85 20.67 -34.16
N GLY A 117 -17.48 21.26 -35.29
CA GLY A 117 -18.06 22.50 -35.80
C GLY A 117 -17.57 23.70 -34.98
N TYR A 118 -17.32 24.80 -35.68
CA TYR A 118 -16.76 25.97 -35.02
C TYR A 118 -17.78 26.69 -34.12
N SER A 119 -17.46 26.77 -32.83
CA SER A 119 -18.07 27.69 -31.88
C SER A 119 -17.01 28.11 -30.86
N ALA A 120 -16.39 29.27 -31.07
CA ALA A 120 -15.34 29.75 -30.17
C ALA A 120 -15.81 30.88 -29.26
N ILE A 121 -15.30 30.84 -28.03
CA ILE A 121 -15.24 31.96 -27.10
C ILE A 121 -13.85 32.57 -27.29
N ILE A 122 -13.78 33.77 -27.88
CA ILE A 122 -12.50 34.39 -28.24
C ILE A 122 -11.91 35.13 -27.03
N LYS A 123 -12.75 35.85 -26.30
CA LYS A 123 -12.41 36.49 -25.01
C LYS A 123 -13.67 36.61 -24.15
N GLU A 124 -13.72 35.82 -23.08
CA GLU A 124 -14.87 35.73 -22.16
C GLU A 124 -15.11 37.05 -21.39
N ASP A 125 -14.04 37.69 -20.95
CA ASP A 125 -14.04 39.00 -20.29
C ASP A 125 -14.53 40.14 -21.20
N MET A 126 -14.46 39.91 -22.50
CA MET A 126 -14.97 40.81 -23.54
C MET A 126 -16.32 40.35 -24.09
N GLU A 127 -16.97 39.32 -23.54
CA GLU A 127 -18.24 38.79 -24.06
C GLU A 127 -18.20 38.52 -25.58
N LEU A 128 -17.01 38.28 -26.15
CA LEU A 128 -16.81 38.06 -27.58
C LEU A 128 -16.99 36.57 -27.86
N ILE A 129 -18.25 36.21 -28.05
CA ILE A 129 -18.67 34.86 -28.40
C ILE A 129 -19.04 34.85 -29.88
N VAL A 130 -18.33 34.04 -30.66
CA VAL A 130 -18.65 33.83 -32.07
C VAL A 130 -19.24 32.44 -32.25
N ASN A 131 -20.56 32.38 -32.23
CA ASN A 131 -21.29 31.17 -32.61
C ASN A 131 -21.45 31.14 -34.14
N ALA A 132 -20.73 30.25 -34.82
CA ALA A 132 -20.76 30.12 -36.27
C ALA A 132 -20.66 28.64 -36.70
N PRO A 133 -21.73 27.85 -36.45
CA PRO A 133 -21.72 26.40 -36.61
C PRO A 133 -21.77 25.94 -38.08
N THR A 134 -21.93 26.86 -39.02
CA THR A 134 -21.92 26.59 -40.46
C THR A 134 -20.91 27.49 -41.14
N TYR A 135 -20.34 27.03 -42.25
CA TYR A 135 -19.39 27.82 -43.02
C TYR A 135 -19.97 29.18 -43.45
N GLU A 136 -21.25 29.25 -43.87
CA GLU A 136 -21.88 30.51 -44.26
C GLU A 136 -21.93 31.53 -43.11
N LEU A 137 -22.22 31.06 -41.89
CA LEU A 137 -22.20 31.93 -40.70
C LEU A 137 -20.77 32.31 -40.31
N PHE A 138 -19.82 31.39 -40.46
CA PHE A 138 -18.40 31.63 -40.19
C PHE A 138 -17.80 32.64 -41.16
N GLU A 139 -18.10 32.51 -42.44
CA GLU A 139 -17.71 33.47 -43.47
C GLU A 139 -18.24 34.88 -43.14
N LYS A 140 -19.54 34.97 -42.82
CA LYS A 140 -20.21 36.24 -42.54
C LYS A 140 -19.81 36.89 -41.22
N ARG A 141 -19.38 36.12 -40.21
CA ARG A 141 -19.10 36.63 -38.85
C ARG A 141 -17.61 36.70 -38.54
N VAL A 142 -16.80 35.84 -39.15
CA VAL A 142 -15.37 35.69 -38.88
C VAL A 142 -14.54 36.12 -40.08
N LEU A 143 -14.68 35.44 -41.23
CA LEU A 143 -13.78 35.67 -42.36
C LEU A 143 -13.88 37.10 -42.90
N CYS A 144 -15.06 37.71 -42.87
CA CYS A 144 -15.23 39.11 -43.29
C CYS A 144 -14.56 40.14 -42.36
N MET A 145 -14.23 39.75 -41.12
CA MET A 145 -13.62 40.60 -40.09
C MET A 145 -12.09 40.41 -39.99
N ARG A 146 -11.50 39.57 -40.85
CA ARG A 146 -10.05 39.36 -40.91
C ARG A 146 -9.36 40.50 -41.68
N PRO A 147 -8.09 40.80 -41.39
CA PRO A 147 -7.37 41.88 -42.06
C PRO A 147 -7.10 41.55 -43.54
N LEU A 148 -6.89 42.58 -44.35
CA LEU A 148 -6.47 42.42 -45.75
C LEU A 148 -5.06 41.82 -45.81
N GLU A 149 -4.81 40.98 -46.81
CA GLU A 149 -3.51 40.29 -46.99
C GLU A 149 -3.07 39.46 -45.76
N TYR A 150 -4.04 38.90 -45.04
CA TYR A 150 -3.83 37.91 -43.99
C TYR A 150 -3.33 36.59 -44.58
N LYS A 151 -2.10 36.19 -44.24
CA LYS A 151 -1.47 34.97 -44.72
C LYS A 151 -0.51 34.38 -43.69
N GLY A 152 -0.24 33.08 -43.82
CA GLY A 152 0.81 32.40 -43.06
C GLY A 152 2.20 32.66 -43.63
N THR A 153 3.20 32.44 -42.79
CA THR A 153 4.59 32.28 -43.24
C THR A 153 4.87 30.84 -43.67
N GLU A 154 6.03 30.57 -44.28
CA GLU A 154 6.37 29.23 -44.79
C GLU A 154 6.53 28.15 -43.70
N SER A 155 6.62 28.54 -42.41
CA SER A 155 6.95 27.63 -41.29
C SER A 155 5.76 26.92 -40.64
N TYR A 156 4.50 27.24 -40.99
CA TYR A 156 3.26 26.73 -40.35
C TYR A 156 3.25 26.76 -38.80
N ASP A 157 4.15 27.52 -38.20
CA ASP A 157 4.37 27.61 -36.75
C ASP A 157 3.38 28.56 -36.07
N GLY A 158 2.36 29.03 -36.80
CA GLY A 158 1.41 30.05 -36.33
C GLY A 158 1.86 31.48 -36.55
N LYS A 159 3.05 31.71 -37.10
CA LYS A 159 3.47 33.06 -37.48
C LYS A 159 2.71 33.52 -38.71
N ILE A 160 2.02 34.66 -38.57
CA ILE A 160 1.17 35.27 -39.59
C ILE A 160 1.67 36.66 -39.96
N GLU A 161 1.41 37.04 -41.20
CA GLU A 161 1.59 38.39 -41.72
C GLU A 161 0.23 38.96 -42.10
N LEU A 162 0.01 40.23 -41.77
CA LEU A 162 -1.22 40.94 -42.10
C LEU A 162 -0.93 42.40 -42.45
N ILE A 163 -1.79 43.00 -43.27
CA ILE A 163 -1.74 44.44 -43.54
C ILE A 163 -2.93 45.11 -42.88
N LEU A 164 -2.61 46.05 -41.98
CA LEU A 164 -3.61 46.90 -41.36
C LEU A 164 -4.04 47.99 -42.36
N LYS A 165 -5.30 47.95 -42.79
CA LYS A 165 -5.92 48.94 -43.70
C LYS A 165 -7.35 49.25 -43.24
N ASN A 166 -7.92 50.39 -43.67
CA ASN A 166 -9.21 51.01 -43.26
C ASN A 166 -10.52 50.16 -43.39
N GLN A 167 -10.50 48.83 -43.31
CA GLN A 167 -11.66 47.93 -43.40
C GLN A 167 -11.67 46.85 -42.28
N PRO A 168 -12.82 46.19 -42.05
CA PRO A 168 -13.61 46.30 -40.84
C PRO A 168 -12.85 46.02 -39.56
N GLN A 169 -13.02 46.95 -38.62
CA GLN A 169 -12.50 46.86 -37.26
C GLN A 169 -13.66 46.45 -36.35
N LEU A 170 -13.48 45.38 -35.58
CA LEU A 170 -14.40 45.01 -34.52
C LEU A 170 -14.28 46.05 -33.39
N PRO A 171 -15.33 46.81 -33.04
CA PRO A 171 -15.27 47.72 -31.91
C PRO A 171 -15.19 46.91 -30.61
N LEU A 172 -14.09 47.07 -29.86
CA LEU A 172 -13.85 46.35 -28.60
C LEU A 172 -14.27 47.14 -27.35
N LYS A 173 -14.50 48.46 -27.50
CA LYS A 173 -14.83 49.38 -26.41
C LYS A 173 -16.09 48.96 -25.64
N ARG A 174 -16.02 49.02 -24.30
CA ARG A 174 -17.12 48.78 -23.36
C ARG A 174 -17.77 50.07 -22.88
N THR A 175 -19.02 49.96 -22.45
CA THR A 175 -19.81 51.09 -21.95
C THR A 175 -19.29 51.68 -20.64
N TRP A 176 -18.57 50.90 -19.82
CA TRP A 176 -17.96 51.37 -18.57
C TRP A 176 -16.59 52.04 -18.77
N GLN A 177 -15.97 51.88 -19.95
CA GLN A 177 -14.67 52.49 -20.24
C GLN A 177 -14.84 54.00 -20.52
N GLY A 178 -13.86 54.80 -20.12
CA GLY A 178 -13.90 56.25 -20.26
C GLY A 178 -14.11 56.72 -21.71
N GLU A 179 -14.68 57.92 -21.88
CA GLU A 179 -15.02 58.47 -23.21
C GLU A 179 -13.84 58.48 -24.19
N GLN A 180 -12.63 58.69 -23.68
CA GLN A 180 -11.38 58.78 -24.47
C GLN A 180 -10.76 57.42 -24.82
N VAL A 181 -11.22 56.32 -24.20
CA VAL A 181 -10.76 54.97 -24.51
C VAL A 181 -11.36 54.53 -25.84
N GLU A 182 -10.55 53.87 -26.67
CA GLU A 182 -10.98 53.26 -27.92
C GLU A 182 -10.38 51.87 -28.05
N GLY A 183 -11.05 50.95 -28.73
CA GLY A 183 -10.58 49.58 -28.90
C GLY A 183 -11.06 49.00 -30.23
N TYR A 184 -10.16 48.37 -30.97
CA TYR A 184 -10.39 47.83 -32.31
C TYR A 184 -9.76 46.45 -32.41
N GLY A 185 -10.44 45.52 -33.06
CA GLY A 185 -10.00 44.14 -33.22
C GLY A 185 -10.11 43.64 -34.65
N PHE A 186 -9.28 42.65 -34.97
CA PHE A 186 -9.39 41.83 -36.17
C PHE A 186 -9.42 40.36 -35.78
N TYR A 187 -10.23 39.57 -36.46
CA TYR A 187 -10.22 38.12 -36.29
C TYR A 187 -9.13 37.50 -37.15
N LEU A 188 -8.44 36.52 -36.57
CA LEU A 188 -7.34 35.78 -37.18
C LEU A 188 -7.72 34.30 -37.26
N PRO A 189 -8.61 33.91 -38.21
CA PRO A 189 -9.06 32.54 -38.35
C PRO A 189 -7.95 31.63 -38.88
N ALA A 190 -7.80 30.45 -38.31
CA ALA A 190 -6.87 29.44 -38.77
C ALA A 190 -7.37 28.03 -38.45
N LEU A 191 -6.96 27.05 -39.26
CA LEU A 191 -7.07 25.64 -38.90
C LEU A 191 -5.82 25.23 -38.13
N VAL A 192 -5.99 24.51 -37.03
CA VAL A 192 -4.90 23.85 -36.30
C VAL A 192 -4.97 22.37 -36.60
N GLN A 193 -3.87 21.82 -37.12
CA GLN A 193 -3.67 20.39 -37.29
C GLN A 193 -2.61 19.90 -36.30
N TYR A 194 -2.82 18.70 -35.77
CA TYR A 194 -1.90 18.09 -34.81
C TYR A 194 -1.16 16.92 -35.46
N TYR A 195 0.14 16.88 -35.21
CA TYR A 195 1.03 15.83 -35.67
C TYR A 195 1.76 15.24 -34.48
N GLY A 196 2.02 13.94 -34.47
CA GLY A 196 2.74 13.33 -33.37
C GLY A 196 3.14 11.89 -33.65
N VAL A 197 3.90 11.32 -32.74
CA VAL A 197 4.30 9.92 -32.77
C VAL A 197 3.36 9.13 -31.86
N PRO A 198 2.62 8.13 -32.33
CA PRO A 198 1.76 7.33 -31.46
C PRO A 198 2.60 6.70 -30.33
N LYS A 199 2.19 6.86 -29.07
CA LYS A 199 2.89 6.23 -27.94
C LYS A 199 2.91 4.71 -28.14
N SER A 200 4.09 4.11 -28.03
CA SER A 200 4.20 2.65 -28.08
C SER A 200 3.59 2.02 -26.84
N LEU A 201 3.24 0.73 -26.94
CA LEU A 201 2.85 -0.06 -25.79
C LEU A 201 3.98 -0.05 -24.73
N ASP A 202 3.62 0.24 -23.48
CA ASP A 202 4.55 0.35 -22.35
C ASP A 202 3.80 0.10 -21.04
N ILE A 203 4.09 -1.03 -20.40
CA ILE A 203 3.52 -1.47 -19.12
C ILE A 203 4.58 -1.34 -18.03
N GLU A 204 4.41 -0.31 -17.23
CA GLU A 204 5.31 0.00 -16.14
C GLU A 204 4.84 -0.65 -14.83
N ALA A 205 5.78 -1.30 -14.13
CA ALA A 205 5.65 -1.62 -12.72
C ALA A 205 6.08 -0.39 -11.90
N VAL A 206 5.11 0.43 -11.49
CA VAL A 206 5.37 1.76 -10.92
C VAL A 206 5.95 1.65 -9.52
N ARG A 207 5.22 0.99 -8.60
CA ARG A 207 5.62 0.86 -7.19
C ARG A 207 4.98 -0.34 -6.50
N ILE A 208 5.59 -0.71 -5.37
CA ILE A 208 5.05 -1.66 -4.40
C ILE A 208 4.86 -0.90 -3.09
N GLU A 209 3.69 -1.06 -2.47
CA GLU A 209 3.40 -0.57 -1.13
C GLU A 209 3.26 -1.78 -0.20
N SER A 210 4.04 -1.78 0.87
CA SER A 210 4.07 -2.87 1.85
C SER A 210 4.30 -2.31 3.25
N SER A 211 3.76 -2.98 4.26
CA SER A 211 4.14 -2.70 5.64
C SER A 211 5.64 -2.94 5.81
N ASN A 212 6.32 -2.05 6.50
CA ASN A 212 7.76 -2.16 6.78
C ASN A 212 8.06 -1.38 8.08
N PRO A 213 8.61 -2.02 9.13
CA PRO A 213 8.96 -3.44 9.21
C PRO A 213 7.74 -4.37 9.29
N VAL A 214 7.96 -5.67 9.07
CA VAL A 214 7.00 -6.76 9.32
C VAL A 214 7.59 -7.79 10.27
N LEU A 215 6.76 -8.57 10.96
CA LEU A 215 7.24 -9.58 11.91
C LEU A 215 7.51 -10.92 11.23
N VAL A 216 8.45 -11.71 11.74
CA VAL A 216 8.73 -13.09 11.26
C VAL A 216 7.47 -13.98 11.24
N LYS A 217 7.34 -14.85 10.22
CA LYS A 217 6.25 -15.84 10.05
C LYS A 217 4.83 -15.29 10.08
N THR A 218 4.62 -14.03 9.69
CA THR A 218 3.29 -13.43 9.67
C THR A 218 2.76 -13.36 8.23
N PRO A 219 1.45 -13.65 8.00
CA PRO A 219 0.80 -13.31 6.75
C PRO A 219 0.86 -11.79 6.53
N GLN A 220 1.17 -11.39 5.30
CA GLN A 220 1.29 -10.00 4.88
C GLN A 220 0.46 -9.78 3.62
N VAL A 221 -0.02 -8.56 3.45
CA VAL A 221 -0.66 -8.09 2.21
C VAL A 221 0.12 -6.88 1.71
N SER A 222 0.38 -6.84 0.42
CA SER A 222 1.08 -5.73 -0.25
C SER A 222 0.34 -5.34 -1.51
N THR A 223 0.46 -4.06 -1.87
CA THR A 223 -0.20 -3.47 -3.04
C THR A 223 0.82 -3.26 -4.13
N ALA A 224 0.53 -3.75 -5.31
CA ALA A 224 1.29 -3.49 -6.53
C ALA A 224 0.53 -2.47 -7.39
N ILE A 225 1.28 -1.59 -8.04
CA ILE A 225 0.72 -0.57 -8.90
C ILE A 225 1.39 -0.68 -10.27
N PHE A 226 0.56 -0.86 -11.29
CA PHE A 226 0.99 -0.91 -12.68
C PHE A 226 0.35 0.23 -13.46
N MET A 227 1.05 0.75 -14.46
CA MET A 227 0.56 1.79 -15.36
C MET A 227 0.80 1.39 -16.81
N ASN A 228 -0.15 1.74 -17.68
CA ASN A 228 0.03 1.61 -19.12
C ASN A 228 0.33 2.98 -19.71
N ASN A 229 1.61 3.24 -19.97
CA ASN A 229 2.09 4.47 -20.61
C ASN A 229 1.83 4.47 -22.14
N GLY A 230 1.28 3.40 -22.69
CA GLY A 230 0.88 3.31 -24.10
C GLY A 230 -0.47 3.94 -24.42
N ASN A 231 -0.79 3.96 -25.71
CA ASN A 231 -2.02 4.55 -26.25
C ASN A 231 -3.14 3.52 -26.54
N LYS A 232 -2.92 2.24 -26.22
CA LYS A 232 -3.89 1.16 -26.45
C LYS A 232 -4.21 0.40 -25.17
N LYS A 233 -5.47 -0.01 -25.05
CA LYS A 233 -5.90 -1.00 -24.04
C LYS A 233 -5.21 -2.34 -24.33
N THR A 234 -4.73 -3.00 -23.28
CA THR A 234 -4.01 -4.28 -23.43
C THR A 234 -4.29 -5.24 -22.29
N PHE A 235 -3.86 -6.49 -22.49
CA PHE A 235 -3.77 -7.53 -21.47
C PHE A 235 -2.30 -7.89 -21.21
N PHE A 236 -1.93 -8.10 -19.96
CA PHE A 236 -0.60 -8.56 -19.59
C PHE A 236 -0.66 -9.52 -18.39
N ILE A 237 0.41 -10.29 -18.19
CA ILE A 237 0.54 -11.18 -17.03
C ILE A 237 1.35 -10.44 -15.96
N ALA A 238 0.77 -10.27 -14.78
CA ALA A 238 1.42 -9.72 -13.60
C ALA A 238 1.89 -10.86 -12.68
N GLN A 239 3.17 -10.83 -12.34
CA GLN A 239 3.83 -11.79 -11.45
C GLN A 239 4.30 -11.09 -10.17
N TYR A 240 4.05 -11.71 -9.03
CA TYR A 240 4.35 -11.18 -7.71
C TYR A 240 5.28 -12.13 -6.99
N TYR A 241 6.41 -11.62 -6.49
CA TYR A 241 7.43 -12.42 -5.82
C TYR A 241 7.71 -11.89 -4.41
N ALA A 242 7.91 -12.81 -3.48
CA ALA A 242 8.43 -12.53 -2.15
C ALA A 242 9.70 -13.35 -1.91
N SER A 243 10.82 -12.68 -1.63
CA SER A 243 12.14 -13.31 -1.43
C SER A 243 12.55 -14.23 -2.59
N GLY A 244 12.24 -13.83 -3.83
CA GLY A 244 12.52 -14.61 -5.04
C GLY A 244 11.52 -15.74 -5.35
N VAL A 245 10.51 -15.98 -4.51
CA VAL A 245 9.47 -17.00 -4.74
C VAL A 245 8.23 -16.36 -5.34
N LEU A 246 7.71 -16.90 -6.44
CA LEU A 246 6.44 -16.48 -7.03
C LEU A 246 5.28 -16.81 -6.08
N VAL A 247 4.58 -15.79 -5.58
CA VAL A 247 3.47 -15.93 -4.63
C VAL A 247 2.09 -15.77 -5.28
N LYS A 248 2.02 -15.08 -6.42
CA LYS A 248 0.80 -14.88 -7.20
C LYS A 248 1.17 -14.62 -8.66
N GLU A 249 0.28 -15.01 -9.56
CA GLU A 249 0.28 -14.66 -10.97
C GLU A 249 -1.16 -14.41 -11.42
N GLU A 250 -1.41 -13.37 -12.20
CA GLU A 250 -2.73 -13.10 -12.76
C GLU A 250 -2.66 -12.34 -14.09
N THR A 251 -3.67 -12.53 -14.95
CA THR A 251 -3.84 -11.72 -16.17
C THR A 251 -4.64 -10.47 -15.84
N LEU A 252 -4.09 -9.31 -16.18
CA LEU A 252 -4.71 -8.01 -15.96
C LEU A 252 -5.05 -7.34 -17.29
N GLU A 253 -6.15 -6.60 -17.31
CA GLU A 253 -6.52 -5.71 -18.40
C GLU A 253 -6.37 -4.27 -17.93
N ILE A 254 -5.76 -3.42 -18.76
CA ILE A 254 -5.52 -2.01 -18.43
C ILE A 254 -5.75 -1.12 -19.66
N GLY A 255 -6.52 -0.05 -19.48
CA GLY A 255 -6.73 0.96 -20.52
C GLY A 255 -5.46 1.76 -20.83
N ALA A 256 -5.47 2.46 -21.96
CA ALA A 256 -4.40 3.41 -22.30
C ALA A 256 -4.29 4.50 -21.22
N GLN A 257 -3.07 4.87 -20.81
CA GLN A 257 -2.79 5.88 -19.79
C GLN A 257 -3.45 5.61 -18.43
N GLN A 258 -3.92 4.39 -18.16
CA GLN A 258 -4.55 4.04 -16.88
C GLN A 258 -3.54 3.42 -15.91
N THR A 259 -3.84 3.57 -14.63
CA THR A 259 -3.17 2.89 -13.53
C THR A 259 -4.10 1.86 -12.92
N ILE A 260 -3.54 0.73 -12.48
CA ILE A 260 -4.29 -0.31 -11.80
C ILE A 260 -3.56 -0.76 -10.54
N GLU A 261 -4.32 -0.98 -9.48
CA GLU A 261 -3.81 -1.44 -8.19
C GLU A 261 -4.24 -2.89 -7.94
N ARG A 262 -3.32 -3.70 -7.41
CA ARG A 262 -3.57 -5.10 -7.08
C ARG A 262 -2.93 -5.51 -5.78
N ASN A 263 -3.72 -6.14 -4.92
CA ASN A 263 -3.24 -6.73 -3.68
C ASN A 263 -2.72 -8.15 -3.92
N PHE A 264 -1.60 -8.47 -3.28
CA PHE A 264 -1.05 -9.82 -3.22
C PHE A 264 -0.67 -10.17 -1.78
N SER A 265 -0.99 -11.41 -1.39
CA SER A 265 -0.68 -11.94 -0.07
C SER A 265 0.63 -12.70 -0.12
N TRP A 266 1.44 -12.58 0.93
CA TRP A 266 2.67 -13.35 1.13
C TRP A 266 2.84 -13.67 2.61
N THR A 267 3.81 -14.50 2.97
CA THR A 267 4.14 -14.79 4.38
C THR A 267 5.58 -14.42 4.61
N SER A 268 5.85 -13.62 5.65
CA SER A 268 7.20 -13.20 5.96
C SER A 268 8.09 -14.39 6.38
N PRO A 269 9.38 -14.35 6.03
CA PRO A 269 10.33 -15.41 6.38
C PRO A 269 10.48 -15.67 7.88
N GLN A 270 11.08 -16.83 8.21
CA GLN A 270 11.31 -17.26 9.60
C GLN A 270 12.42 -16.48 10.31
N SER A 271 13.41 -15.99 9.59
CA SER A 271 14.55 -15.26 10.15
C SER A 271 14.38 -13.76 10.00
N VAL A 272 14.92 -13.02 10.97
CA VAL A 272 15.04 -11.56 10.87
C VAL A 272 16.01 -11.19 9.75
N GLY A 273 15.75 -10.07 9.09
CA GLY A 273 16.60 -9.61 7.99
C GLY A 273 15.84 -8.75 6.98
N THR A 274 16.52 -8.35 5.91
CA THR A 274 15.92 -7.60 4.81
C THR A 274 15.59 -8.53 3.67
N TYR A 275 14.35 -8.43 3.17
CA TYR A 275 13.82 -9.30 2.13
C TYR A 275 13.25 -8.49 0.97
N CYS A 276 13.49 -8.96 -0.26
CA CYS A 276 13.02 -8.28 -1.47
C CYS A 276 11.60 -8.74 -1.83
N LEU A 277 10.70 -7.78 -2.03
CA LEU A 277 9.46 -7.98 -2.77
C LEU A 277 9.65 -7.46 -4.18
N LYS A 278 9.17 -8.23 -5.17
CA LYS A 278 9.27 -7.87 -6.57
C LYS A 278 7.92 -8.04 -7.26
N ILE A 279 7.59 -7.08 -8.11
CA ILE A 279 6.50 -7.21 -9.08
C ILE A 279 7.08 -7.14 -10.48
N HIS A 280 6.48 -7.89 -11.39
CA HIS A 280 6.93 -7.98 -12.76
C HIS A 280 5.74 -8.10 -13.71
N ALA A 281 5.67 -7.22 -14.71
CA ALA A 281 4.79 -7.37 -15.86
C ALA A 281 5.55 -8.15 -16.94
N VAL A 282 5.02 -9.30 -17.36
CA VAL A 282 5.66 -10.09 -18.42
C VAL A 282 5.69 -9.26 -19.72
N PRO A 283 6.88 -9.05 -20.34
CA PRO A 283 7.00 -8.21 -21.54
C PRO A 283 6.09 -8.64 -22.68
N LEU A 284 5.48 -7.67 -23.34
CA LEU A 284 4.64 -7.89 -24.51
C LEU A 284 5.47 -7.80 -25.81
N PRO A 285 5.10 -8.51 -26.89
CA PRO A 285 5.91 -8.53 -28.13
C PRO A 285 6.14 -7.17 -28.80
N GLU A 286 5.25 -6.20 -28.59
CA GLU A 286 5.30 -4.85 -29.19
C GLU A 286 5.79 -3.77 -28.19
N GLU A 287 6.14 -4.18 -26.98
CA GLU A 287 6.61 -3.28 -25.92
C GLU A 287 8.09 -2.97 -26.12
N LYS A 288 8.41 -1.69 -26.28
CA LYS A 288 9.79 -1.24 -26.54
C LYS A 288 10.58 -1.03 -25.25
N ASN A 289 9.94 -0.50 -24.22
CA ASN A 289 10.54 -0.28 -22.92
C ASN A 289 10.18 -1.46 -22.02
N ILE A 290 11.10 -2.42 -21.89
CA ILE A 290 10.89 -3.61 -21.04
C ILE A 290 11.58 -3.47 -19.67
N GLU A 291 12.37 -2.41 -19.49
CA GLU A 291 13.20 -2.22 -18.29
C GLU A 291 12.38 -1.73 -17.09
N ASN A 292 11.29 -1.00 -17.35
CA ASN A 292 10.35 -0.50 -16.35
C ASN A 292 9.24 -1.53 -16.01
N ASN A 293 9.22 -2.70 -16.65
CA ASN A 293 8.29 -3.79 -16.35
C ASN A 293 8.53 -4.46 -15.00
N SER A 294 9.51 -4.02 -14.21
CA SER A 294 9.76 -4.58 -12.89
C SER A 294 10.07 -3.54 -11.84
N LYS A 295 9.57 -3.80 -10.63
CA LYS A 295 9.88 -3.01 -9.45
C LYS A 295 10.21 -3.91 -8.28
N GLU A 296 11.17 -3.46 -7.49
CA GLU A 296 11.61 -4.14 -6.28
C GLU A 296 11.59 -3.17 -5.10
N ILE A 297 11.19 -3.67 -3.93
CA ILE A 297 11.34 -2.98 -2.65
C ILE A 297 11.95 -3.92 -1.62
N ASN A 298 12.63 -3.34 -0.65
CA ASN A 298 13.15 -4.07 0.50
C ASN A 298 12.22 -3.89 1.70
N VAL A 299 11.81 -5.00 2.30
CA VAL A 299 11.03 -5.04 3.53
C VAL A 299 11.91 -5.61 4.64
N THR A 300 11.98 -4.90 5.77
CA THR A 300 12.67 -5.36 6.97
C THR A 300 11.75 -6.30 7.72
N VAL A 301 12.24 -7.51 8.01
CA VAL A 301 11.57 -8.50 8.85
C VAL A 301 12.23 -8.48 10.22
N GLU A 302 11.45 -8.12 11.22
CA GLU A 302 11.88 -8.00 12.61
C GLU A 302 11.38 -9.19 13.44
N GLY A 303 12.12 -9.45 14.52
CA GLY A 303 11.63 -10.33 15.58
C GLY A 303 10.66 -9.54 16.46
N PHE A 304 9.81 -10.24 17.20
CA PHE A 304 9.02 -9.61 18.24
C PHE A 304 9.96 -8.94 19.26
N ASP A 305 9.85 -7.62 19.44
CA ASP A 305 10.63 -6.86 20.42
C ASP A 305 10.01 -7.03 21.80
N TYR A 306 10.41 -8.13 22.39
CA TYR A 306 9.98 -8.54 23.69
C TYR A 306 10.93 -7.96 24.74
N VAL A 307 10.42 -7.20 25.72
CA VAL A 307 11.15 -6.97 26.98
C VAL A 307 11.52 -8.34 27.53
N LYS A 308 12.81 -8.71 27.48
CA LYS A 308 13.26 -10.07 27.83
C LYS A 308 13.00 -10.27 29.33
N PRO A 309 12.04 -11.12 29.71
CA PRO A 309 11.79 -11.37 31.12
C PRO A 309 12.83 -12.37 31.64
N ASP A 310 13.19 -12.29 32.92
CA ASP A 310 14.03 -13.27 33.61
C ASP A 310 13.22 -14.55 33.89
N CYS A 311 12.98 -15.33 32.85
CA CYS A 311 12.22 -16.59 32.89
C CYS A 311 12.68 -17.54 31.79
N VAL A 312 12.36 -18.83 31.95
CA VAL A 312 12.66 -19.85 30.95
C VAL A 312 11.47 -20.04 30.01
N PHE A 313 11.69 -19.94 28.68
CA PHE A 313 10.64 -20.19 27.68
C PHE A 313 10.36 -21.69 27.54
N THR A 314 9.41 -22.20 28.33
CA THR A 314 9.02 -23.61 28.35
C THR A 314 7.62 -23.77 28.92
N ASN A 315 6.91 -24.83 28.54
CA ASN A 315 5.63 -25.23 29.16
C ASN A 315 5.81 -26.03 30.45
N LYS A 316 7.02 -26.52 30.72
CA LYS A 316 7.38 -27.23 31.95
C LYS A 316 8.84 -26.99 32.29
N LEU A 317 9.09 -26.63 33.54
CA LEU A 317 10.42 -26.50 34.13
C LEU A 317 10.53 -27.47 35.31
N THR A 318 11.67 -28.15 35.42
CA THR A 318 11.97 -29.11 36.49
C THR A 318 13.30 -28.75 37.13
N SER A 319 13.35 -28.71 38.46
CA SER A 319 14.59 -28.56 39.25
C SER A 319 14.78 -29.78 40.14
N ASN A 320 16.04 -30.11 40.42
CA ASN A 320 16.40 -31.22 41.30
C ASN A 320 17.49 -30.77 42.27
N TRP A 321 17.43 -31.25 43.50
CA TRP A 321 18.43 -30.95 44.53
C TRP A 321 18.66 -32.14 45.46
N ASN A 322 19.83 -32.18 46.09
CA ASN A 322 20.14 -33.17 47.11
C ASN A 322 19.96 -32.56 48.49
N GLU A 323 19.29 -33.28 49.39
CA GLU A 323 19.35 -33.01 50.83
C GLU A 323 20.04 -34.15 51.56
N THR A 324 20.79 -33.82 52.60
CA THR A 324 21.47 -34.82 53.44
C THR A 324 20.71 -34.97 54.75
N TYR A 325 20.34 -36.21 55.06
CA TYR A 325 19.75 -36.59 56.35
C TYR A 325 20.80 -37.28 57.21
N SER A 326 20.80 -36.98 58.50
CA SER A 326 21.68 -37.59 59.49
C SER A 326 20.88 -38.19 60.63
N TRP A 327 21.18 -39.43 61.03
CA TRP A 327 20.59 -40.06 62.21
C TRP A 327 21.60 -40.87 63.00
N LYS A 328 21.25 -41.18 64.24
CA LYS A 328 22.08 -41.96 65.16
C LYS A 328 21.70 -43.43 65.08
N VAL A 329 22.68 -44.30 64.86
CA VAL A 329 22.54 -45.75 64.96
C VAL A 329 23.30 -46.21 66.20
N TYR A 330 22.60 -46.91 67.10
CA TYR A 330 23.21 -47.47 68.30
C TYR A 330 23.74 -48.86 68.00
N HIS A 331 25.03 -49.09 68.27
CA HIS A 331 25.68 -50.39 68.16
C HIS A 331 25.99 -50.89 69.56
N SER A 332 25.33 -51.97 69.96
CA SER A 332 25.61 -52.64 71.23
C SER A 332 26.87 -53.49 71.10
N ASP A 333 27.84 -53.29 71.96
CA ASP A 333 29.08 -54.07 71.98
C ASP A 333 29.57 -54.32 73.41
N THR A 334 30.27 -55.43 73.61
CA THR A 334 30.88 -55.76 74.90
C THR A 334 32.33 -56.13 74.68
N CYS A 335 33.22 -55.57 75.50
CA CYS A 335 34.64 -55.85 75.41
C CYS A 335 35.20 -56.31 76.76
N THR A 336 36.13 -57.26 76.72
CA THR A 336 36.71 -57.89 77.91
C THR A 336 38.09 -57.29 78.19
N ASP A 337 38.37 -56.93 79.44
CA ASP A 337 39.68 -56.44 79.85
C ASP A 337 40.70 -57.57 80.11
N GLU A 338 41.93 -57.21 80.48
CA GLU A 338 43.03 -58.16 80.74
C GLU A 338 42.76 -59.10 81.93
N ASP A 339 41.80 -58.74 82.80
CA ASP A 339 41.39 -59.51 83.98
C ASP A 339 40.18 -60.43 83.71
N GLY A 340 39.58 -60.36 82.52
CA GLY A 340 38.44 -61.19 82.12
C GLY A 340 37.07 -60.59 82.45
N GLU A 341 36.98 -59.32 82.87
CA GLU A 341 35.70 -58.64 83.14
C GLU A 341 35.10 -58.03 81.85
N GLU A 342 33.80 -58.21 81.64
CA GLU A 342 33.06 -57.62 80.52
C GLU A 342 32.65 -56.17 80.82
N HIS A 343 32.95 -55.27 79.88
CA HIS A 343 32.55 -53.86 79.91
C HIS A 343 31.61 -53.53 78.75
N ASP A 344 30.73 -52.53 78.96
CA ASP A 344 29.90 -51.98 77.89
C ASP A 344 30.76 -51.09 76.99
N CYS A 345 30.92 -51.52 75.75
CA CYS A 345 31.73 -50.84 74.73
C CYS A 345 30.84 -50.34 73.58
N SER A 346 29.53 -50.24 73.85
CA SER A 346 28.54 -49.71 72.90
C SER A 346 28.90 -48.31 72.44
N TRP A 347 28.61 -48.02 71.18
CA TRP A 347 28.90 -46.73 70.58
C TRP A 347 27.75 -46.29 69.66
N THR A 348 27.74 -44.99 69.35
CA THR A 348 26.74 -44.41 68.46
C THR A 348 27.41 -43.92 67.18
N GLU A 349 26.92 -44.42 66.05
CA GLU A 349 27.32 -43.96 64.72
C GLU A 349 26.40 -42.83 64.26
N ILE A 350 26.97 -41.80 63.62
CA ILE A 350 26.17 -40.84 62.85
C ILE A 350 26.21 -41.28 61.39
N VAL A 351 25.08 -41.78 60.90
CA VAL A 351 24.92 -42.18 59.50
C VAL A 351 24.36 -41.00 58.72
N ASN A 352 24.94 -40.72 57.55
CA ASN A 352 24.48 -39.68 56.63
C ASN A 352 24.02 -40.32 55.32
N GLN A 353 22.86 -39.90 54.81
CA GLN A 353 22.37 -40.30 53.50
C GLN A 353 21.86 -39.09 52.72
N SER A 354 22.36 -38.91 51.50
CA SER A 354 21.85 -37.90 50.57
C SER A 354 20.68 -38.45 49.76
N VAL A 355 19.61 -37.68 49.67
CA VAL A 355 18.39 -37.99 48.93
C VAL A 355 18.19 -36.91 47.87
N LEU A 356 18.01 -37.32 46.62
CA LEU A 356 17.68 -36.44 45.50
C LEU A 356 16.17 -36.17 45.52
N TYR A 357 15.77 -34.90 45.56
CA TYR A 357 14.40 -34.41 45.41
C TYR A 357 14.21 -33.69 44.08
N SER A 358 12.95 -33.54 43.68
CA SER A 358 12.54 -32.94 42.42
C SER A 358 11.29 -32.08 42.61
N GLU A 359 11.23 -31.00 41.84
CA GLU A 359 10.04 -30.18 41.70
C GLU A 359 9.83 -29.78 40.25
N SER A 360 8.57 -29.49 39.89
CA SER A 360 8.26 -28.99 38.56
C SER A 360 7.11 -28.00 38.56
N LEU A 361 7.24 -26.99 37.70
CA LEU A 361 6.18 -26.05 37.36
C LEU A 361 5.81 -26.25 35.88
N SER A 362 4.53 -26.41 35.59
CA SER A 362 4.01 -26.45 34.22
C SER A 362 2.82 -25.53 34.05
N ALA A 363 2.61 -25.07 32.82
CA ALA A 363 1.45 -24.26 32.49
C ALA A 363 0.87 -24.55 31.10
N LEU A 364 -0.44 -24.36 31.01
CA LEU A 364 -1.23 -24.40 29.79
C LEU A 364 -1.94 -23.06 29.64
N ILE A 365 -1.85 -22.48 28.43
CA ILE A 365 -2.55 -21.24 28.09
C ILE A 365 -3.64 -21.57 27.10
N THR A 366 -4.84 -21.06 27.39
CA THR A 366 -5.98 -21.07 26.49
C THR A 366 -6.36 -19.62 26.19
N ILE A 367 -6.47 -19.31 24.91
CA ILE A 367 -7.08 -18.05 24.44
C ILE A 367 -8.44 -18.38 23.85
N ASN A 368 -9.42 -17.52 24.09
CA ASN A 368 -10.75 -17.68 23.50
C ASN A 368 -11.32 -16.34 23.03
N THR A 369 -11.46 -16.19 21.72
CA THR A 369 -12.08 -15.02 21.08
C THR A 369 -13.60 -15.13 20.93
N LYS A 370 -14.17 -16.30 21.27
CA LYS A 370 -15.57 -16.71 21.03
C LYS A 370 -16.00 -16.78 19.56
N GLN A 371 -15.12 -16.46 18.61
CA GLN A 371 -15.45 -16.47 17.18
C GLN A 371 -15.67 -17.86 16.58
N GLY A 372 -15.44 -18.94 17.34
CA GLY A 372 -15.82 -20.30 16.96
C GLY A 372 -17.30 -20.65 17.18
N ILE A 373 -18.11 -19.74 17.71
CA ILE A 373 -19.55 -19.93 17.90
C ILE A 373 -20.28 -19.37 16.68
N THR A 374 -20.98 -20.23 15.93
CA THR A 374 -21.73 -19.81 14.75
C THR A 374 -22.84 -18.82 15.10
N THR A 375 -22.89 -17.69 14.40
CA THR A 375 -23.94 -16.67 14.52
C THR A 375 -24.66 -16.44 13.18
N PHE A 376 -25.87 -15.87 13.22
CA PHE A 376 -26.66 -15.57 12.03
C PHE A 376 -26.50 -14.11 11.63
N ARG A 377 -25.84 -13.86 10.49
CA ARG A 377 -25.55 -12.50 9.98
C ARG A 377 -26.82 -11.66 9.79
N GLU A 378 -27.90 -12.27 9.30
CA GLU A 378 -29.13 -11.56 8.91
C GLU A 378 -30.02 -11.19 10.10
N ASN A 379 -29.81 -11.82 11.26
CA ASN A 379 -30.57 -11.55 12.49
C ASN A 379 -29.69 -11.77 13.73
N PRO A 380 -28.71 -10.88 13.99
CA PRO A 380 -27.81 -11.03 15.12
C PRO A 380 -28.55 -10.83 16.45
N GLU A 381 -28.42 -11.78 17.36
CA GLU A 381 -28.96 -11.64 18.72
C GLU A 381 -27.99 -10.87 19.63
N GLU A 382 -28.47 -10.35 20.76
CA GLU A 382 -27.61 -9.70 21.74
C GLU A 382 -26.55 -10.67 22.31
N ALA A 383 -26.89 -11.96 22.42
CA ALA A 383 -25.97 -13.01 22.81
C ALA A 383 -24.84 -13.24 21.79
N ASP A 384 -25.04 -12.85 20.52
CA ASP A 384 -24.07 -13.01 19.43
C ASP A 384 -23.00 -11.93 19.42
N ARG A 385 -23.14 -10.89 20.26
CA ARG A 385 -22.24 -9.72 20.35
C ARG A 385 -20.76 -10.08 20.28
N GLU A 386 -20.37 -11.15 20.97
CA GLU A 386 -18.97 -11.57 21.09
C GLU A 386 -18.47 -12.43 19.94
N SER A 387 -19.37 -12.89 19.08
CA SER A 387 -19.13 -13.87 18.00
C SER A 387 -19.64 -13.35 16.66
N ARG A 388 -19.82 -12.03 16.53
CA ARG A 388 -20.38 -11.39 15.32
C ARG A 388 -19.52 -11.59 14.08
N GLY A 389 -18.22 -11.82 14.23
CA GLY A 389 -17.31 -12.12 13.12
C GLY A 389 -17.28 -13.60 12.70
N SER A 390 -17.96 -14.49 13.44
CA SER A 390 -17.85 -15.95 13.26
C SER A 390 -18.23 -16.43 11.86
N TRP A 391 -19.25 -15.82 11.24
CA TRP A 391 -19.75 -16.16 9.90
C TRP A 391 -18.68 -16.09 8.81
N GLU A 392 -17.71 -15.18 8.92
CA GLU A 392 -16.57 -15.08 8.01
C GLU A 392 -15.31 -15.76 8.58
N ILE A 393 -15.08 -15.64 9.90
CA ILE A 393 -13.90 -16.18 10.57
C ILE A 393 -13.87 -17.70 10.54
N ILE A 394 -14.98 -18.40 10.80
CA ILE A 394 -15.03 -19.87 10.80
C ILE A 394 -14.61 -20.46 9.44
N PRO A 395 -15.24 -20.09 8.30
CA PRO A 395 -14.83 -20.63 7.01
C PRO A 395 -13.42 -20.19 6.59
N TRP A 396 -12.99 -18.98 6.96
CA TRP A 396 -11.63 -18.50 6.68
C TRP A 396 -10.58 -19.30 7.48
N ALA A 397 -10.79 -19.48 8.79
CA ALA A 397 -9.90 -20.20 9.68
C ALA A 397 -9.81 -21.69 9.30
N ALA A 398 -10.94 -22.30 8.90
CA ALA A 398 -10.97 -23.67 8.39
C ALA A 398 -10.09 -23.85 7.14
N LYS A 399 -10.11 -22.90 6.19
CA LYS A 399 -9.23 -22.91 5.01
C LYS A 399 -7.75 -22.81 5.36
N LYS A 400 -7.42 -22.23 6.52
CA LYS A 400 -6.05 -22.02 7.00
C LYS A 400 -5.60 -23.08 8.01
N GLY A 401 -6.50 -23.97 8.46
CA GLY A 401 -6.21 -24.97 9.49
C GLY A 401 -5.99 -24.36 10.88
N ILE A 402 -6.64 -23.23 11.17
CA ILE A 402 -6.52 -22.50 12.43
C ILE A 402 -7.82 -22.68 13.23
N ASP A 403 -7.74 -22.77 14.56
CA ASP A 403 -8.91 -22.74 15.43
C ASP A 403 -9.54 -21.32 15.41
N PRO A 404 -10.82 -21.18 15.03
CA PRO A 404 -11.52 -19.89 15.02
C PRO A 404 -11.47 -19.13 16.36
N ASN A 405 -11.36 -19.82 17.50
CA ASN A 405 -11.25 -19.17 18.81
C ASN A 405 -9.87 -18.54 19.08
N TYR A 406 -8.93 -18.67 18.15
CA TYR A 406 -7.65 -17.95 18.12
C TYR A 406 -7.63 -16.85 17.05
N VAL A 407 -8.79 -16.54 16.43
CA VAL A 407 -8.95 -15.50 15.42
C VAL A 407 -9.98 -14.49 15.91
N THR A 408 -9.71 -13.21 15.71
CA THR A 408 -10.63 -12.12 16.05
C THR A 408 -10.49 -10.95 15.08
N ARG A 409 -11.31 -9.91 15.28
CA ARG A 409 -11.27 -8.66 14.53
C ARG A 409 -10.59 -7.57 15.36
N ALA A 410 -9.97 -6.61 14.70
CA ALA A 410 -9.48 -5.42 15.37
C ALA A 410 -10.66 -4.71 16.07
N GLY A 411 -10.47 -4.37 17.35
CA GLY A 411 -11.52 -3.78 18.18
C GLY A 411 -12.34 -4.78 19.00
N TYR A 412 -12.28 -6.09 18.71
CA TYR A 412 -12.89 -7.11 19.56
C TYR A 412 -11.96 -7.58 20.67
N GLY A 413 -12.58 -8.11 21.73
CA GLY A 413 -11.89 -8.60 22.91
C GLY A 413 -11.80 -10.13 22.97
N PHE A 414 -10.80 -10.62 23.70
CA PHE A 414 -10.61 -12.06 23.92
C PHE A 414 -10.24 -12.36 25.38
N GLU A 415 -10.49 -13.61 25.76
CA GLU A 415 -10.20 -14.16 27.09
C GLU A 415 -8.82 -14.83 27.10
N VAL A 416 -8.15 -14.74 28.24
CA VAL A 416 -6.89 -15.45 28.51
C VAL A 416 -7.06 -16.24 29.80
N GLU A 417 -6.91 -17.56 29.70
CA GLU A 417 -6.89 -18.48 30.83
C GLU A 417 -5.52 -19.17 30.89
N VAL A 418 -4.93 -19.22 32.08
CA VAL A 418 -3.66 -19.89 32.35
C VAL A 418 -3.87 -20.90 33.47
N GLN A 419 -3.69 -22.18 33.16
CA GLN A 419 -3.70 -23.25 34.15
C GLN A 419 -2.28 -23.57 34.55
N THR A 420 -2.00 -23.49 35.85
CA THR A 420 -0.68 -23.79 36.41
C THR A 420 -0.74 -25.02 37.31
N THR A 421 0.28 -25.86 37.20
CA THR A 421 0.46 -27.04 38.05
C THR A 421 1.87 -27.07 38.60
N TYR A 422 1.98 -27.07 39.92
CA TYR A 422 3.20 -27.26 40.67
C TYR A 422 3.19 -28.64 41.36
N TRP A 423 4.28 -29.37 41.21
CA TRP A 423 4.48 -30.69 41.79
C TRP A 423 5.85 -30.75 42.48
N THR A 424 5.92 -31.45 43.60
CA THR A 424 7.17 -31.73 44.31
C THR A 424 7.06 -33.05 45.06
N ASP A 425 8.17 -33.76 45.16
CA ASP A 425 8.33 -34.95 45.99
C ASP A 425 9.03 -34.66 47.34
N TRP A 426 9.07 -33.39 47.75
CA TRP A 426 9.65 -32.95 49.01
C TRP A 426 9.15 -33.80 50.20
N GLU A 427 10.12 -34.29 50.98
CA GLU A 427 9.94 -35.19 52.14
C GLU A 427 9.17 -36.49 51.90
N THR A 428 8.85 -36.86 50.65
CA THR A 428 8.21 -38.16 50.35
C THR A 428 9.17 -39.35 50.41
N LYS A 429 10.48 -39.07 50.45
CA LYS A 429 11.59 -40.04 50.37
C LYS A 429 12.54 -39.98 51.58
N VAL A 430 12.08 -39.50 52.73
CA VAL A 430 12.91 -39.43 53.96
C VAL A 430 13.34 -40.85 54.36
N PRO A 431 14.64 -41.11 54.62
CA PRO A 431 15.09 -42.40 55.11
C PRO A 431 14.36 -42.77 56.42
N GLY A 432 13.87 -43.99 56.55
CA GLY A 432 13.05 -44.44 57.69
C GLY A 432 13.58 -44.11 59.11
N PRO A 433 14.90 -44.17 59.39
CA PRO A 433 15.45 -43.79 60.70
C PRO A 433 15.76 -42.29 60.86
N ALA A 434 15.65 -41.49 59.80
CA ALA A 434 15.86 -40.05 59.83
C ALA A 434 14.60 -39.28 60.23
N THR A 435 14.78 -38.10 60.84
CA THR A 435 13.69 -37.14 61.04
C THR A 435 13.57 -36.24 59.81
N SER A 436 12.33 -35.91 59.43
CA SER A 436 12.06 -34.93 58.37
C SER A 436 12.59 -33.54 58.75
N HIS A 437 13.02 -32.77 57.75
CA HIS A 437 13.45 -31.37 57.91
C HIS A 437 12.25 -30.43 58.08
N GLY A 438 11.09 -30.81 57.53
CA GLY A 438 9.85 -30.04 57.56
C GLY A 438 9.77 -28.96 56.48
N GLY A 439 8.63 -28.26 56.45
CA GLY A 439 8.33 -27.19 55.49
C GLY A 439 7.54 -27.65 54.28
N ASP A 440 6.87 -26.71 53.63
CA ASP A 440 6.05 -26.93 52.44
C ASP A 440 6.45 -25.96 51.33
N TYR A 441 6.58 -26.48 50.11
CA TYR A 441 6.79 -25.66 48.92
C TYR A 441 5.47 -25.36 48.23
N LYS A 442 5.30 -24.08 47.87
CA LYS A 442 4.06 -23.54 47.30
C LYS A 442 4.14 -23.42 45.79
N GLY A 443 2.98 -23.47 45.15
CA GLY A 443 2.85 -23.17 43.73
C GLY A 443 2.97 -21.67 43.42
N PRO A 444 2.62 -21.26 42.19
CA PRO A 444 2.83 -19.89 41.72
C PRO A 444 2.15 -18.84 42.57
N ILE A 445 2.84 -17.72 42.76
CA ILE A 445 2.29 -16.57 43.49
C ILE A 445 1.79 -15.46 42.56
N LYS A 446 2.27 -15.42 41.31
CA LYS A 446 1.91 -14.37 40.36
C LYS A 446 1.95 -14.86 38.91
N VAL A 447 0.95 -14.47 38.13
CA VAL A 447 0.89 -14.66 36.69
C VAL A 447 0.57 -13.33 36.01
N VAL A 448 1.28 -13.03 34.93
CA VAL A 448 1.17 -11.77 34.20
C VAL A 448 0.98 -12.05 32.71
N ALA A 449 0.07 -11.33 32.07
CA ALA A 449 -0.04 -11.27 30.61
C ALA A 449 0.52 -9.93 30.10
N GLN A 450 1.40 -10.00 29.11
CA GLN A 450 1.85 -8.88 28.30
C GLN A 450 1.26 -9.00 26.90
N PHE A 451 0.73 -7.89 26.39
CA PHE A 451 0.05 -7.81 25.11
C PHE A 451 0.87 -7.00 24.12
N TYR A 452 0.94 -7.47 22.88
CA TYR A 452 1.69 -6.85 21.81
C TYR A 452 0.80 -6.73 20.57
N ASN A 453 0.81 -5.57 19.93
CA ASN A 453 0.01 -5.36 18.72
C ASN A 453 0.58 -6.16 17.53
N THR A 454 -0.09 -6.08 16.38
CA THR A 454 0.32 -6.82 15.17
C THR A 454 1.61 -6.30 14.53
N ALA A 455 2.11 -5.13 14.96
CA ALA A 455 3.43 -4.63 14.62
C ALA A 455 4.52 -5.07 15.63
N GLY A 456 4.14 -5.79 16.69
CA GLY A 456 5.06 -6.27 17.72
C GLY A 456 5.34 -5.24 18.82
N CYS A 457 4.69 -4.08 18.79
CA CYS A 457 4.85 -3.07 19.83
C CYS A 457 4.10 -3.49 21.10
N PHE A 458 4.73 -3.31 22.26
CA PHE A 458 4.09 -3.48 23.56
C PHE A 458 2.85 -2.59 23.67
N VAL A 459 1.73 -3.17 24.09
CA VAL A 459 0.45 -2.49 24.29
C VAL A 459 0.23 -2.25 25.77
N GLU A 460 0.13 -3.32 26.55
CA GLU A 460 -0.06 -3.24 27.99
C GLU A 460 0.36 -4.53 28.70
N GLN A 461 0.41 -4.46 30.03
CA GLN A 461 0.66 -5.59 30.92
C GLN A 461 -0.46 -5.66 31.97
N ARG A 462 -0.96 -6.87 32.25
CA ARG A 462 -1.96 -7.11 33.28
C ARG A 462 -1.59 -8.31 34.16
N ASP A 463 -1.77 -8.12 35.46
CA ASP A 463 -1.71 -9.22 36.43
C ASP A 463 -3.00 -10.04 36.31
N LEU A 464 -2.87 -11.37 36.20
CA LEU A 464 -4.02 -12.27 36.21
C LEU A 464 -4.46 -12.55 37.64
N THR A 465 -5.74 -12.88 37.79
CA THR A 465 -6.37 -13.20 39.07
C THR A 465 -6.70 -14.69 39.14
N PRO A 466 -6.48 -15.36 40.29
CA PRO A 466 -6.88 -16.76 40.45
C PRO A 466 -8.41 -16.85 40.49
N THR A 467 -8.97 -17.68 39.61
CA THR A 467 -10.43 -17.95 39.53
C THR A 467 -10.79 -19.33 40.04
N LYS A 468 -9.83 -20.26 40.04
CA LYS A 468 -9.92 -21.56 40.72
C LYS A 468 -8.62 -21.84 41.46
N GLY A 469 -8.73 -22.25 42.72
CA GLY A 469 -7.58 -22.35 43.64
C GLY A 469 -7.20 -20.98 44.23
N SER A 470 -6.20 -20.98 45.09
CA SER A 470 -5.65 -19.80 45.76
C SER A 470 -4.16 -19.66 45.45
N VAL A 471 -3.66 -18.43 45.57
CA VAL A 471 -2.22 -18.11 45.45
C VAL A 471 -1.39 -19.07 46.31
N GLY A 472 -0.42 -19.76 45.70
CA GLY A 472 0.42 -20.75 46.36
C GLY A 472 -0.11 -22.20 46.37
N ASP A 473 -1.34 -22.45 45.91
CA ASP A 473 -1.84 -23.82 45.70
C ASP A 473 -1.07 -24.53 44.59
N LYS A 474 -1.06 -25.86 44.63
CA LYS A 474 -0.39 -26.70 43.62
C LYS A 474 -1.08 -26.65 42.25
N ASN A 475 -2.37 -26.35 42.19
CA ASN A 475 -3.11 -26.23 40.93
C ASN A 475 -3.97 -24.97 40.97
N ILE A 476 -3.73 -24.04 40.04
CA ILE A 476 -4.42 -22.76 40.00
C ILE A 476 -4.82 -22.44 38.55
N THR A 477 -6.05 -21.99 38.37
CA THR A 477 -6.52 -21.35 37.12
C THR A 477 -6.51 -19.85 37.31
N TRP A 478 -5.81 -19.15 36.41
CA TRP A 478 -5.65 -17.71 36.39
C TRP A 478 -6.35 -17.15 35.15
N GLU A 479 -7.11 -16.08 35.33
CA GLU A 479 -7.78 -15.37 34.23
C GLU A 479 -7.55 -13.87 34.36
N LEU A 480 -7.78 -13.13 33.27
CA LEU A 480 -7.78 -11.67 33.32
C LEU A 480 -8.74 -11.16 34.41
N PRO A 481 -8.41 -10.04 35.07
CA PRO A 481 -9.29 -9.44 36.07
C PRO A 481 -10.59 -8.96 35.41
N ILE A 482 -11.67 -8.92 36.20
CA ILE A 482 -12.92 -8.29 35.77
C ILE A 482 -12.69 -6.78 35.72
N ILE A 483 -12.81 -6.19 34.54
CA ILE A 483 -12.64 -4.75 34.32
C ILE A 483 -13.92 -4.18 33.70
N LYS A 484 -14.23 -2.93 34.05
CA LYS A 484 -15.33 -2.18 33.44
C LYS A 484 -14.91 -1.68 32.06
N HIS A 485 -15.65 -2.06 31.04
CA HIS A 485 -15.54 -1.54 29.68
C HIS A 485 -16.73 -0.62 29.39
N THR A 486 -16.51 0.44 28.63
CA THR A 486 -17.55 1.37 28.17
C THR A 486 -17.48 1.43 26.66
N TYR A 487 -18.57 1.06 26.00
CA TYR A 487 -18.67 1.06 24.54
C TYR A 487 -18.96 2.47 24.03
N SER A 488 -18.84 2.65 22.71
CA SER A 488 -19.09 3.93 22.03
C SER A 488 -20.52 4.45 22.16
N ASP A 489 -21.48 3.58 22.44
CA ASP A 489 -22.88 3.92 22.71
C ASP A 489 -23.15 4.30 24.19
N GLY A 490 -22.11 4.27 25.03
CA GLY A 490 -22.19 4.57 26.47
C GLY A 490 -22.61 3.39 27.35
N GLN A 491 -22.92 2.21 26.77
CA GLN A 491 -23.21 1.02 27.54
C GLN A 491 -21.94 0.52 28.25
N THR A 492 -22.08 0.05 29.48
CA THR A 492 -20.95 -0.45 30.27
C THR A 492 -21.13 -1.92 30.63
N ILE A 493 -20.09 -2.72 30.44
CA ILE A 493 -20.05 -4.12 30.83
C ILE A 493 -18.83 -4.43 31.70
N PHE A 494 -18.91 -5.48 32.51
CA PHE A 494 -17.83 -5.99 33.35
C PHE A 494 -17.45 -7.40 32.88
N GLU A 495 -16.20 -7.57 32.46
CA GLU A 495 -15.75 -8.82 31.85
C GLU A 495 -14.23 -9.01 31.99
N ARG A 496 -13.78 -10.25 31.79
CA ARG A 496 -12.38 -10.69 31.92
C ARG A 496 -11.69 -10.72 30.54
N LYS A 497 -11.68 -9.58 29.86
CA LYS A 497 -11.21 -9.50 28.47
C LYS A 497 -10.12 -8.47 28.24
N HIS A 498 -9.31 -8.78 27.23
CA HIS A 498 -8.38 -7.85 26.62
C HIS A 498 -8.94 -7.41 25.28
N TYR A 499 -9.11 -6.11 25.08
CA TYR A 499 -9.62 -5.53 23.82
C TYR A 499 -8.47 -5.07 22.95
N THR A 500 -8.55 -5.41 21.66
CA THR A 500 -7.59 -4.94 20.67
C THR A 500 -7.97 -3.54 20.18
N ASP A 501 -6.98 -2.75 19.73
CA ASP A 501 -7.24 -1.43 19.14
C ASP A 501 -7.84 -1.61 17.74
N LEU A 502 -8.83 -0.78 17.40
CA LEU A 502 -9.47 -0.71 16.08
C LEU A 502 -8.47 -0.50 14.92
N ARG A 503 -7.33 0.15 15.20
CA ARG A 503 -6.31 0.49 14.21
C ARG A 503 -5.30 -0.64 14.00
N ASN A 504 -5.41 -1.74 14.75
CA ASN A 504 -4.54 -2.88 14.53
C ASN A 504 -4.80 -3.47 13.15
N LYS A 505 -3.73 -3.59 12.36
CA LYS A 505 -3.79 -4.25 11.06
C LYS A 505 -3.91 -5.77 11.24
N ASP A 506 -4.36 -6.45 10.20
CA ASP A 506 -4.33 -7.91 10.10
C ASP A 506 -2.95 -8.48 10.45
N GLY A 507 -2.93 -9.60 11.17
CA GLY A 507 -1.70 -10.28 11.59
C GLY A 507 -1.75 -10.85 13.01
N ASN A 508 -0.60 -11.29 13.51
CA ASN A 508 -0.50 -11.95 14.82
C ASN A 508 -0.40 -10.91 15.95
N TYR A 509 -1.43 -10.85 16.80
CA TYR A 509 -1.44 -10.13 18.05
C TYR A 509 -0.80 -11.00 19.15
N GLY A 510 0.26 -10.51 19.78
CA GLY A 510 1.06 -11.27 20.73
C GLY A 510 0.49 -11.27 22.15
N VAL A 511 0.47 -12.46 22.77
CA VAL A 511 0.14 -12.65 24.18
C VAL A 511 1.27 -13.43 24.84
N ARG A 512 1.98 -12.77 25.74
CA ARG A 512 3.04 -13.38 26.53
C ARG A 512 2.58 -13.59 27.96
N ILE A 513 2.72 -14.80 28.46
CA ILE A 513 2.44 -15.15 29.84
C ILE A 513 3.76 -15.35 30.58
N ILE A 514 3.86 -14.70 31.74
CA ILE A 514 4.98 -14.83 32.66
C ILE A 514 4.43 -15.34 34.00
N ILE A 515 4.97 -16.47 34.45
CA ILE A 515 4.58 -17.09 35.72
C ILE A 515 5.78 -17.00 36.65
N PHE A 516 5.57 -16.40 37.82
CA PHE A 516 6.63 -16.10 38.79
C PHE A 516 6.51 -16.99 40.02
N ASP A 517 7.70 -17.34 40.54
CA ASP A 517 7.98 -17.83 41.88
C ASP A 517 7.10 -19.01 42.32
N SER A 518 7.60 -20.22 42.12
CA SER A 518 7.05 -21.46 42.67
C SER A 518 8.18 -22.32 43.21
N GLY A 519 7.93 -23.06 44.29
CA GLY A 519 8.83 -24.11 44.74
C GLY A 519 9.89 -23.70 45.75
N ARG A 520 10.93 -24.54 45.86
CA ARG A 520 12.11 -24.32 46.72
C ARG A 520 13.02 -23.26 46.12
N GLU A 521 13.29 -23.37 44.83
CA GLU A 521 13.96 -22.36 44.03
C GLU A 521 12.90 -21.59 43.25
N PRO A 522 13.02 -20.27 43.05
CA PRO A 522 12.01 -19.50 42.33
C PRO A 522 11.93 -19.94 40.86
N LEU A 523 11.08 -20.94 40.58
CA LEU A 523 10.80 -21.39 39.22
C LEU A 523 9.95 -20.34 38.51
N SER A 524 10.47 -19.84 37.39
CA SER A 524 9.76 -18.89 36.53
C SER A 524 9.75 -19.34 35.08
N ILE A 525 8.55 -19.43 34.49
CA ILE A 525 8.36 -19.86 33.10
C ILE A 525 7.66 -18.79 32.27
N CYS A 526 8.04 -18.72 31.00
CA CYS A 526 7.43 -17.85 30.01
C CYS A 526 6.89 -18.63 28.83
N LEU A 527 5.78 -18.14 28.30
CA LEU A 527 5.05 -18.78 27.22
C LEU A 527 4.46 -17.73 26.31
N ASP A 528 4.62 -17.93 25.00
CA ASP A 528 4.02 -17.06 23.98
C ASP A 528 2.86 -17.76 23.27
N ARG A 529 1.80 -17.00 23.06
CA ARG A 529 0.63 -17.34 22.26
C ARG A 529 0.25 -16.15 21.38
N TYR A 530 -0.52 -16.43 20.33
CA TYR A 530 -0.94 -15.42 19.37
C TYR A 530 -2.43 -15.50 19.12
N VAL A 531 -3.04 -14.34 18.91
CA VAL A 531 -4.39 -14.19 18.35
C VAL A 531 -4.24 -13.60 16.96
N THR A 532 -4.88 -14.19 15.96
CA THR A 532 -4.85 -13.64 14.60
C THR A 532 -5.92 -12.57 14.45
N ILE A 533 -5.52 -11.35 14.07
CA ILE A 533 -6.41 -10.29 13.62
C ILE A 533 -6.72 -10.51 12.14
N TYR A 534 -8.00 -10.59 11.79
CA TYR A 534 -8.50 -10.68 10.43
C TYR A 534 -9.64 -9.67 10.25
N GLY A 535 -9.38 -8.55 9.59
CA GLY A 535 -10.30 -7.41 9.46
C GLY A 535 -10.52 -6.65 10.77
N ASP A 536 -11.50 -5.74 10.75
CA ASP A 536 -11.86 -4.90 11.88
C ASP A 536 -13.35 -5.04 12.24
N MET A 537 -13.75 -4.55 13.43
CA MET A 537 -15.14 -4.69 13.86
C MET A 537 -16.16 -4.02 12.91
N TYR A 538 -15.72 -3.09 12.06
CA TYR A 538 -16.60 -2.40 11.11
C TYR A 538 -16.97 -3.30 9.94
N ASP A 539 -16.14 -4.27 9.58
CA ASP A 539 -16.51 -5.32 8.61
C ASP A 539 -17.77 -6.10 9.04
N ASP A 540 -17.99 -6.20 10.36
CA ASP A 540 -19.13 -6.91 10.94
C ASP A 540 -20.35 -5.96 11.21
N ILE A 541 -20.14 -4.63 11.23
CA ILE A 541 -21.18 -3.62 11.49
C ILE A 541 -21.71 -2.98 10.19
N TYR A 542 -20.82 -2.72 9.22
CA TYR A 542 -21.11 -2.08 7.95
C TYR A 542 -20.95 -3.09 6.83
N THR A 543 -22.01 -3.84 6.55
CA THR A 543 -21.99 -4.71 5.39
C THR A 543 -21.97 -3.87 4.12
N ARG A 544 -20.85 -3.98 3.37
CA ARG A 544 -20.75 -3.63 1.95
C ARG A 544 -22.02 -4.12 1.24
N SER A 545 -22.67 -3.23 0.52
CA SER A 545 -23.75 -3.54 -0.40
C SER A 545 -23.34 -4.76 -1.22
N ALA A 546 -24.17 -5.79 -1.20
CA ALA A 546 -24.04 -6.90 -2.15
C ALA A 546 -24.01 -6.28 -3.55
N THR A 547 -22.88 -6.40 -4.24
CA THR A 547 -22.86 -6.23 -5.68
C THR A 547 -23.76 -7.34 -6.21
N SER A 548 -24.98 -6.96 -6.60
CA SER A 548 -25.86 -7.80 -7.38
C SER A 548 -25.12 -8.12 -8.68
N THR A 549 -24.66 -9.35 -8.80
CA THR A 549 -24.36 -9.94 -10.11
C THR A 549 -25.67 -10.05 -10.88
N GLU A 550 -25.86 -9.19 -11.87
CA GLU A 550 -26.62 -9.52 -13.08
C GLU A 550 -25.78 -10.41 -14.00
#